data_AF-A0A2H3DYA0-F1
#
_entry.id   AF-A0A2H3DYA0-F1
#
_cell.length_a   1.000
_cell.length_b   1.000
_cell.length_c   1.000
_cell.angle_alpha   90.00
_cell.angle_beta   90.00
_cell.angle_gamma   90.00
#
_symmetry.space_group_name_H-M   'P 1'
#
loop_
_entity.id
_entity.type
_entity.pdbx_description
1 polymer ?
#
loop_
_entity_poly.entity_id
_entity_poly.type
_entity_poly.pdbx_seq_one_letter_code
_entity_poly.pdbx_strand_id
1 'polypeptide(L)'
;MGTDINARKAFLVLFAGDTGEIKPEVRNQSNAKVAKWREEGKVEIIPGVHILDIEPHLGNDLAPLVIMARNGSYSRDNVPQALWITCGRFWSPAHCQLPAGEDMEQIIQFWCQEEDASIIADATSVLTSTATQTVLRYSLNLISCALILAWKRKAK
;
A
#
# COMPACT_ATOMS: atom_id res chain seq x y z
N MET A 1 -37.73 13.26 16.85
CA MET A 1 -37.23 12.13 17.67
C MET A 1 -37.10 10.91 16.78
N GLY A 2 -35.88 10.53 16.43
CA GLY A 2 -35.55 9.40 15.56
C GLY A 2 -34.06 9.12 15.67
N THR A 3 -33.60 8.92 16.90
CA THR A 3 -32.19 8.75 17.27
C THR A 3 -31.63 7.43 16.71
N ASP A 4 -30.66 7.52 15.79
CA ASP A 4 -29.32 6.90 15.81
C ASP A 4 -29.09 5.46 16.34
N ILE A 5 -30.11 4.61 16.46
CA ILE A 5 -29.93 3.23 16.92
C ILE A 5 -29.21 2.37 15.87
N ASN A 6 -29.42 2.66 14.58
CA ASN A 6 -28.72 1.97 13.49
C ASN A 6 -27.26 2.44 13.35
N ALA A 7 -26.97 3.73 13.57
CA ALA A 7 -25.60 4.24 13.49
C ALA A 7 -24.72 3.72 14.63
N ARG A 8 -25.24 3.69 15.88
CA ARG A 8 -24.47 3.19 17.04
C ARG A 8 -24.19 1.69 16.98
N LYS A 9 -25.15 0.89 16.51
CA LYS A 9 -24.95 -0.55 16.31
C LYS A 9 -24.01 -0.82 15.12
N ALA A 10 -24.17 -0.11 14.02
CA ALA A 10 -23.28 -0.21 12.86
C ALA A 10 -21.83 0.21 13.19
N PHE A 11 -21.65 1.21 14.05
CA PHE A 11 -20.32 1.67 14.46
C PHE A 11 -19.52 0.58 15.18
N LEU A 12 -20.12 -0.10 16.16
CA LEU A 12 -19.46 -1.20 16.88
C LEU A 12 -19.19 -2.40 15.97
N VAL A 13 -20.13 -2.71 15.07
CA VAL A 13 -20.03 -3.84 14.13
C VAL A 13 -18.89 -3.65 13.12
N LEU A 14 -18.56 -2.41 12.75
CA LEU A 14 -17.40 -2.10 11.90
C LEU A 14 -16.08 -2.53 12.54
N PHE A 15 -15.91 -2.29 13.85
CA PHE A 15 -14.69 -2.66 14.58
C PHE A 15 -14.68 -4.13 15.02
N ALA A 16 -15.87 -4.72 15.22
CA ALA A 16 -16.01 -6.13 15.57
C ALA A 16 -15.83 -7.07 14.36
N GLY A 17 -15.86 -6.56 13.14
CA GLY A 17 -15.76 -7.36 11.90
C GLY A 17 -17.00 -8.17 11.57
N ASP A 18 -18.07 -8.09 12.37
CA ASP A 18 -19.33 -8.85 12.21
C ASP A 18 -20.32 -8.17 11.24
N THR A 19 -19.80 -7.41 10.27
CA THR A 19 -20.64 -6.63 9.35
C THR A 19 -21.30 -7.51 8.28
N GLY A 20 -20.71 -8.68 8.00
CA GLY A 20 -21.15 -9.58 6.94
C GLY A 20 -21.13 -8.93 5.55
N GLU A 21 -21.76 -9.58 4.59
CA GLU A 21 -21.89 -9.03 3.24
C GLU A 21 -22.98 -7.97 3.17
N ILE A 22 -22.60 -6.73 2.82
CA ILE A 22 -23.56 -5.65 2.61
C ILE A 22 -24.30 -5.87 1.29
N LYS A 23 -25.60 -6.14 1.40
CA LYS A 23 -26.53 -6.31 0.26
C LYS A 23 -26.45 -5.14 -0.73
N PRO A 24 -26.54 -5.42 -2.05
CA PRO A 24 -26.39 -4.39 -3.09
C PRO A 24 -27.46 -3.29 -3.02
N GLU A 25 -28.68 -3.59 -2.55
CA GLU A 25 -29.76 -2.59 -2.43
C GLU A 25 -29.39 -1.48 -1.46
N VAL A 26 -28.73 -1.81 -0.34
CA VAL A 26 -28.28 -0.84 0.66
C VAL A 26 -27.17 0.04 0.09
N ARG A 27 -26.26 -0.54 -0.71
CA ARG A 27 -25.20 0.19 -1.41
C ARG A 27 -25.78 1.21 -2.39
N ASN A 28 -26.76 0.80 -3.19
CA ASN A 28 -27.42 1.67 -4.17
C ASN A 28 -28.19 2.83 -3.51
N GLN A 29 -28.90 2.56 -2.40
CA GLN A 29 -29.58 3.60 -1.62
C GLN A 29 -28.59 4.60 -1.02
N SER A 30 -27.42 4.14 -0.57
CA SER A 30 -26.35 5.02 -0.07
C SER A 30 -25.79 5.90 -1.19
N ASN A 31 -25.46 5.30 -2.34
CA ASN A 31 -24.94 6.04 -3.50
C ASN A 31 -25.90 7.13 -3.98
N ALA A 32 -27.22 6.84 -4.02
CA ALA A 32 -28.22 7.84 -4.39
C ALA A 32 -28.29 9.02 -3.39
N LYS A 33 -28.16 8.75 -2.08
CA LYS A 33 -28.12 9.82 -1.06
C LYS A 33 -26.87 10.67 -1.19
N VAL A 34 -25.70 10.06 -1.40
CA VAL A 34 -24.43 10.76 -1.60
C VAL A 34 -24.50 11.63 -2.87
N ALA A 35 -25.06 11.10 -3.96
CA ALA A 35 -25.28 11.86 -5.20
C ALA A 35 -26.17 13.08 -4.97
N LYS A 36 -27.28 12.90 -4.25
CA LYS A 36 -28.17 14.01 -3.89
C LYS A 36 -27.47 15.08 -3.05
N TRP A 37 -26.68 14.69 -2.05
CA TRP A 37 -25.94 15.65 -1.22
C TRP A 37 -24.85 16.38 -2.00
N ARG A 38 -24.27 15.73 -3.01
CA ARG A 38 -23.33 16.36 -3.96
C ARG A 38 -24.04 17.41 -4.81
N GLU A 39 -25.21 17.10 -5.37
CA GLU A 39 -26.01 18.05 -6.17
C GLU A 39 -26.52 19.24 -5.33
N GLU A 40 -26.87 19.00 -4.07
CA GLU A 40 -27.26 20.05 -3.12
C GLU A 40 -26.08 20.90 -2.61
N GLY A 41 -24.83 20.56 -2.98
CA GLY A 41 -23.63 21.26 -2.53
C GLY A 41 -23.31 21.12 -1.04
N LYS A 42 -23.90 20.12 -0.35
CA LYS A 42 -23.69 19.88 1.09
C LYS A 42 -22.42 19.10 1.38
N VAL A 43 -21.94 18.34 0.41
CA VAL A 43 -20.76 17.47 0.54
C VAL A 43 -19.89 17.57 -0.69
N GLU A 44 -18.58 17.51 -0.47
CA GLU A 44 -17.57 17.35 -1.50
C GLU A 44 -17.03 15.91 -1.43
N ILE A 45 -16.92 15.25 -2.57
CA ILE A 45 -16.37 13.89 -2.66
C ILE A 45 -14.88 14.00 -2.96
N ILE A 46 -14.05 13.59 -1.99
CA ILE A 46 -12.59 13.51 -2.17
C ILE A 46 -12.25 12.08 -2.64
N PRO A 47 -11.70 11.89 -3.85
CA PRO A 47 -11.30 10.57 -4.32
C PRO A 47 -10.11 10.05 -3.48
N GLY A 48 -10.22 8.82 -2.99
CA GLY A 48 -9.15 8.15 -2.27
C GLY A 48 -8.14 7.46 -3.20
N VAL A 49 -7.05 6.96 -2.60
CA VAL A 49 -6.10 6.05 -3.26
C VAL A 49 -6.19 4.69 -2.60
N HIS A 50 -6.30 3.63 -3.40
CA HIS A 50 -6.29 2.24 -2.94
C HIS A 50 -5.10 1.52 -3.56
N ILE A 51 -4.23 0.99 -2.70
CA ILE A 51 -3.06 0.21 -3.11
C ILE A 51 -3.42 -1.26 -2.99
N LEU A 52 -3.37 -2.01 -4.09
CA LEU A 52 -3.75 -3.42 -4.15
C LEU A 52 -2.71 -4.25 -4.89
N ASP A 53 -2.43 -5.44 -4.36
CA ASP A 53 -1.63 -6.48 -5.04
C ASP A 53 -2.49 -7.43 -5.90
N ILE A 54 -3.83 -7.27 -5.88
CA ILE A 54 -4.80 -8.12 -6.60
C ILE A 54 -5.85 -7.27 -7.34
N GLU A 55 -6.43 -7.83 -8.41
CA GLU A 55 -7.37 -7.15 -9.29
C GLU A 55 -8.69 -6.74 -8.60
N PRO A 56 -9.01 -5.43 -8.56
CA PRO A 56 -10.32 -4.99 -8.10
C PRO A 56 -11.36 -4.99 -9.22
N HIS A 57 -12.63 -5.13 -8.83
CA HIS A 57 -13.76 -4.83 -9.70
C HIS A 57 -13.86 -3.31 -9.88
N LEU A 58 -13.32 -2.80 -10.98
CA LEU A 58 -13.37 -1.39 -11.37
C LEU A 58 -14.54 -1.15 -12.32
N GLY A 59 -15.49 -0.29 -11.95
CA GLY A 59 -16.64 0.00 -12.82
C GLY A 59 -17.64 1.04 -12.32
N ASN A 60 -17.41 1.67 -11.17
CA ASN A 60 -18.33 2.69 -10.62
C ASN A 60 -17.72 4.09 -10.70
N ASP A 61 -18.56 5.11 -10.91
CA ASP A 61 -18.17 6.53 -10.98
C ASP A 61 -17.48 7.08 -9.72
N LEU A 62 -17.66 6.40 -8.58
CA LEU A 62 -17.07 6.74 -7.28
C LEU A 62 -15.86 5.86 -6.94
N ALA A 63 -15.29 5.14 -7.92
CA ALA A 63 -14.11 4.33 -7.68
C ALA A 63 -12.88 5.22 -7.36
N PRO A 64 -12.10 4.88 -6.31
CA PRO A 64 -10.86 5.57 -6.01
C PRO A 64 -9.79 5.32 -7.09
N LEU A 65 -8.72 6.12 -7.06
CA LEU A 65 -7.52 5.81 -7.84
C LEU A 65 -6.92 4.51 -7.31
N VAL A 66 -6.71 3.53 -8.19
CA VAL A 66 -6.08 2.26 -7.83
C VAL A 66 -4.64 2.25 -8.30
N ILE A 67 -3.70 2.02 -7.37
CA ILE A 67 -2.29 1.75 -7.65
C ILE A 67 -2.07 0.25 -7.46
N MET A 68 -1.61 -0.42 -8.51
CA MET A 68 -1.34 -1.84 -8.49
C MET A 68 0.15 -2.11 -8.68
N ALA A 69 0.72 -2.95 -7.83
CA ALA A 69 2.06 -3.47 -7.98
C ALA A 69 2.00 -4.95 -8.38
N ARG A 70 2.81 -5.36 -9.37
CA ARG A 70 2.91 -6.76 -9.78
C ARG A 70 4.36 -7.21 -9.72
N ASN A 71 4.60 -8.26 -8.94
CA ASN A 71 5.90 -8.91 -8.85
C ASN A 71 5.96 -10.06 -9.88
N GLY A 72 6.38 -9.78 -11.11
CA GLY A 72 6.51 -10.81 -12.16
C GLY A 72 6.81 -10.24 -13.55
N SER A 73 7.29 -11.09 -14.46
CA SER A 73 7.50 -10.73 -15.85
C SER A 73 6.17 -10.49 -16.57
N TYR A 74 6.16 -9.52 -17.48
CA TYR A 74 5.02 -9.24 -18.33
C TYR A 74 4.90 -10.32 -19.40
N SER A 75 4.17 -11.41 -19.13
CA SER A 75 3.67 -12.29 -20.19
C SER A 75 2.25 -11.88 -20.56
N ARG A 76 1.99 -11.64 -21.85
CA ARG A 76 0.65 -11.26 -22.36
C ARG A 76 -0.43 -12.28 -21.97
N ASP A 77 -0.04 -13.54 -21.82
CA ASP A 77 -0.95 -14.65 -21.51
C ASP A 77 -1.36 -14.72 -20.02
N ASN A 78 -0.66 -14.00 -19.13
CA ASN A 78 -0.95 -13.97 -17.68
C ASN A 78 -1.50 -12.63 -17.19
N VAL A 79 -1.92 -11.74 -18.09
CA VAL A 79 -2.71 -10.56 -17.71
C VAL A 79 -4.17 -10.91 -17.99
N PRO A 80 -5.00 -11.16 -16.95
CA PRO A 80 -6.42 -11.39 -17.15
C PRO A 80 -7.00 -10.29 -18.04
N GLN A 81 -7.79 -10.71 -19.03
CA GLN A 81 -8.49 -9.81 -19.95
C GLN A 81 -9.29 -8.70 -19.22
N ALA A 82 -9.63 -8.96 -17.95
CA ALA A 82 -10.21 -8.01 -17.02
C ALA A 82 -9.38 -6.73 -16.84
N LEU A 83 -8.05 -6.81 -16.71
CA LEU A 83 -7.19 -5.63 -16.51
C LEU A 83 -7.21 -4.66 -17.71
N TRP A 84 -7.44 -5.19 -18.92
CA TRP A 84 -7.48 -4.40 -20.15
C TRP A 84 -8.82 -3.69 -20.37
N ILE A 85 -9.91 -4.31 -19.96
CA ILE A 85 -11.27 -3.85 -20.26
C ILE A 85 -11.77 -2.85 -19.21
N THR A 86 -11.36 -2.96 -17.94
CA THR A 86 -11.81 -2.04 -16.87
C THR A 86 -10.85 -0.87 -16.59
N CYS A 87 -9.55 -0.98 -16.88
CA CYS A 87 -8.57 0.11 -16.68
C CYS A 87 -8.42 1.05 -17.89
N GLY A 88 -9.29 0.92 -18.90
CA GLY A 88 -9.13 1.45 -20.26
C GLY A 88 -9.09 2.98 -20.44
N ARG A 89 -8.76 3.78 -19.42
CA ARG A 89 -8.58 5.22 -19.60
C ARG A 89 -7.25 5.84 -19.16
N PHE A 90 -6.52 5.30 -18.19
CA PHE A 90 -5.23 5.90 -17.79
C PHE A 90 -4.30 4.87 -17.14
N TRP A 91 -3.91 3.83 -17.90
CA TRP A 91 -2.82 2.96 -17.49
C TRP A 91 -1.49 3.53 -17.99
N SER A 92 -0.69 4.09 -17.07
CA SER A 92 0.71 4.43 -17.34
C SER A 92 1.60 3.41 -16.63
N PRO A 93 2.21 2.45 -17.34
CA PRO A 93 3.12 1.52 -16.71
C PRO A 93 4.37 2.26 -16.24
N ALA A 94 4.59 2.33 -14.92
CA ALA A 94 5.86 2.71 -14.35
C ALA A 94 6.72 1.45 -14.22
N HIS A 95 7.87 1.42 -14.89
CA HIS A 95 8.82 0.33 -14.74
C HIS A 95 9.81 0.67 -13.62
N CYS A 96 9.75 -0.09 -12.52
CA CYS A 96 10.76 -0.01 -11.48
C CYS A 96 12.00 -0.80 -11.91
N GLN A 97 13.14 -0.13 -12.01
CA GLN A 97 14.44 -0.77 -12.21
C GLN A 97 15.08 -1.09 -10.87
N LEU A 98 15.94 -2.11 -10.84
CA LEU A 98 16.75 -2.38 -9.65
C LEU A 98 17.70 -1.18 -9.42
N PRO A 99 17.87 -0.74 -8.17
CA PRO A 99 18.77 0.37 -7.84
C PRO A 99 20.20 0.04 -8.26
N ALA A 100 20.96 1.06 -8.70
CA ALA A 100 22.39 0.91 -8.92
C ALA A 100 23.12 0.69 -7.57
N GLY A 101 24.37 0.22 -7.61
CA GLY A 101 25.15 -0.02 -6.38
C GLY A 101 25.30 1.24 -5.51
N GLU A 102 25.42 2.42 -6.12
CA GLU A 102 25.47 3.72 -5.42
C GLU A 102 24.12 4.06 -4.76
N ASP A 103 23.00 3.80 -5.44
CA ASP A 103 21.66 4.02 -4.88
C ASP A 103 21.38 3.06 -3.71
N MET A 104 21.90 1.83 -3.76
CA MET A 104 21.76 0.87 -2.66
C MET A 104 22.45 1.37 -1.39
N GLU A 105 23.64 1.98 -1.53
CA GLU A 105 24.35 2.56 -0.40
C GLU A 105 23.52 3.70 0.23
N GLN A 106 22.96 4.59 -0.59
CA GLN A 106 22.10 5.67 -0.12
C GLN A 106 20.86 5.14 0.60
N ILE A 107 20.20 4.12 0.03
CA ILE A 107 19.02 3.49 0.66
C ILE A 107 19.41 2.92 2.02
N ILE A 108 20.53 2.19 2.11
CA ILE A 108 21.01 1.65 3.39
C ILE A 108 21.29 2.77 4.39
N GLN A 109 21.93 3.87 3.96
CA GLN A 109 22.18 5.02 4.83
C GLN A 109 20.88 5.65 5.36
N PHE A 110 19.86 5.81 4.52
CA PHE A 110 18.55 6.30 4.97
C PHE A 110 17.90 5.37 5.98
N TRP A 111 17.95 4.05 5.75
CA TRP A 111 17.45 3.07 6.71
C TRP A 111 18.21 3.09 8.04
N CYS A 112 19.53 3.32 8.01
CA CYS A 112 20.31 3.46 9.23
C CYS A 112 19.90 4.71 10.03
N GLN A 113 19.58 5.80 9.34
CA GLN A 113 19.08 7.02 9.98
C GLN A 113 17.66 6.81 10.54
N GLU A 114 16.79 6.11 9.82
CA GLU A 114 15.43 5.81 10.27
C GLU A 114 15.39 4.90 11.51
N GLU A 115 16.32 3.95 11.59
CA GLU A 115 16.47 3.01 12.71
C GLU A 115 17.38 3.55 13.84
N ASP A 116 17.85 4.81 13.77
CA ASP A 116 18.81 5.42 14.71
C ASP A 116 20.07 4.54 14.96
N ALA A 117 20.56 3.86 13.92
CA ALA A 117 21.68 2.93 13.99
C ALA A 117 23.01 3.63 13.64
N SER A 118 23.94 3.71 14.60
CA SER A 118 25.31 4.19 14.35
C SER A 118 26.17 3.08 13.72
N ILE A 119 26.33 3.14 12.39
CA ILE A 119 27.12 2.17 11.62
C ILE A 119 28.47 2.77 11.20
N ILE A 120 29.53 1.96 11.24
CA ILE A 120 30.88 2.31 10.77
C ILE A 120 30.91 2.27 9.23
N ALA A 121 31.62 3.20 8.58
CA ALA A 121 31.70 3.29 7.11
C ALA A 121 32.07 1.96 6.43
N ASP A 122 33.01 1.20 7.01
CA ASP A 122 33.41 -0.12 6.51
C ASP A 122 32.23 -1.11 6.51
N ALA A 123 31.39 -1.09 7.54
CA ALA A 123 30.23 -1.96 7.63
C ALA A 123 29.16 -1.60 6.57
N THR A 124 29.00 -0.32 6.22
CA THR A 124 28.12 0.12 5.14
C THR A 124 28.57 -0.44 3.78
N SER A 125 29.88 -0.46 3.51
CA SER A 125 30.42 -1.06 2.27
C SER A 125 30.12 -2.57 2.17
N VAL A 126 30.24 -3.29 3.29
CA VAL A 126 29.96 -4.74 3.37
C VAL A 126 28.47 -5.02 3.19
N LEU A 127 27.61 -4.22 3.80
CA LEU A 127 26.15 -4.32 3.64
C LEU A 127 25.71 -4.06 2.19
N THR A 128 26.34 -3.09 1.53
CA THR A 128 26.09 -2.75 0.12
C THR A 128 26.55 -3.87 -0.81
N SER A 129 27.72 -4.45 -0.56
CA SER A 129 28.21 -5.63 -1.30
C SER A 129 27.26 -6.83 -1.13
N THR A 130 26.81 -7.07 0.11
CA THR A 130 25.85 -8.14 0.43
C THR A 130 24.50 -7.90 -0.25
N ALA A 131 24.02 -6.65 -0.29
CA ALA A 131 22.77 -6.27 -0.96
C ALA A 131 22.83 -6.52 -2.47
N THR A 132 23.98 -6.22 -3.08
CA THR A 132 24.24 -6.43 -4.51
C THR A 132 24.28 -7.92 -4.87
N GLN A 133 24.85 -8.76 -4.00
CA GLN A 133 24.96 -10.21 -4.23
C GLN A 133 23.67 -10.98 -3.94
N THR A 134 22.77 -10.41 -3.12
CA THR A 134 21.56 -11.08 -2.65
C THR A 134 20.30 -10.28 -2.98
N VAL A 135 19.57 -9.82 -1.96
CA VAL A 135 18.39 -8.95 -2.06
C VAL A 135 18.49 -7.83 -1.03
N LEU A 136 18.13 -6.61 -1.42
CA LEU A 136 18.20 -5.43 -0.54
C LEU A 136 17.49 -5.65 0.81
N ARG A 137 16.32 -6.30 0.79
CA ARG A 137 15.53 -6.61 1.99
C ARG A 137 16.31 -7.45 3.01
N TYR A 138 17.17 -8.34 2.54
CA TYR A 138 17.98 -9.16 3.43
C TYR A 138 19.01 -8.30 4.16
N SER A 139 19.73 -7.44 3.44
CA SER A 139 20.68 -6.50 4.04
C SER A 139 20.01 -5.52 5.01
N LEU A 140 18.81 -5.04 4.71
CA LEU A 140 18.07 -4.15 5.61
C LEU A 140 17.66 -4.85 6.90
N ASN A 141 17.14 -6.08 6.82
CA ASN A 141 16.79 -6.87 8.00
C ASN A 141 18.02 -7.19 8.88
N LEU A 142 19.21 -7.34 8.27
CA LEU A 142 20.45 -7.54 9.02
C LEU A 142 20.80 -6.35 9.91
N ILE A 143 20.45 -5.13 9.51
CA ILE A 143 20.68 -3.92 10.33
C ILE A 143 19.89 -4.03 11.63
N SER A 144 18.58 -4.31 11.56
CA SER A 144 17.74 -4.48 12.75
C SER A 144 18.23 -5.63 13.64
N CYS A 145 18.63 -6.76 13.05
CA CYS A 145 19.21 -7.87 13.81
C CYS A 145 20.54 -7.50 14.48
N ALA A 146 21.42 -6.77 13.80
CA ALA A 146 22.71 -6.34 14.31
C ALA A 146 22.55 -5.33 15.45
N LEU A 147 21.58 -4.41 15.37
CA LEU A 147 21.28 -3.44 16.41
C LEU A 147 20.85 -4.14 17.72
N ILE A 148 19.96 -5.13 17.63
CA ILE A 148 19.54 -5.94 18.79
C ILE A 148 20.73 -6.67 19.43
N LEU A 149 21.67 -7.18 18.61
CA LEU A 149 22.89 -7.83 19.10
C LEU A 149 23.86 -6.85 19.75
N ALA A 150 24.04 -5.66 19.18
CA ALA A 150 24.88 -4.60 19.74
C ALA A 150 24.34 -4.16 21.12
N TRP A 151 23.02 -3.96 21.22
CA TRP A 151 22.35 -3.66 22.48
C TRP A 151 22.57 -4.75 23.53
N LYS A 152 22.42 -6.03 23.16
CA LYS A 152 22.71 -7.16 24.06
C LYS A 152 24.16 -7.18 24.54
N ARG A 153 25.10 -6.78 23.68
CA ARG A 153 26.53 -6.73 23.99
C ARG A 153 26.94 -5.46 24.74
N LYS A 154 26.02 -4.51 24.96
CA LYS A 154 26.33 -3.15 25.46
C LYS A 154 27.41 -2.45 24.62
N ALA A 155 27.53 -2.84 23.35
CA ALA A 155 28.36 -2.13 22.40
C ALA A 155 27.59 -0.86 22.05
N LYS A 156 28.24 0.28 22.24
CA LYS A 156 27.77 1.57 21.71
C LYS A 156 28.12 1.65 20.24
#